data_AF-A0A9D4FCS8-F1
#
_entry.id   AF-A0A9D4FCS8-F1
#
_cell.length_a   1.000
_cell.length_b   1.000
_cell.length_c   1.000
_cell.angle_alpha   90.00
_cell.angle_beta   90.00
_cell.angle_gamma   90.00
#
_symmetry.space_group_name_H-M   'P 1'
#
loop_
_entity.id
_entity.type
_entity.pdbx_description
1 polymer ?
#
loop_
_entity_poly.entity_id
_entity_poly.type
_entity_poly.pdbx_seq_one_letter_code
_entity_poly.pdbx_strand_id
1 'polypeptide(L)'
;MMADQKPGDLSNPAHVLPDSIRQAVAAAAVEPISSLDNLTTELASDSDLHDAFEAQLSRSLAQRLDNDTDYKSNRFPNTEEYYHKSEK
;
A
#
# COMPACT_ATOMS: atom_id res chain seq x y z
N MET A 1 -18.13 4.41 17.69
CA MET A 1 -16.77 3.89 17.96
C MET A 1 -15.97 4.16 16.69
N MET A 2 -15.11 5.16 16.70
CA MET A 2 -14.27 5.50 15.54
C MET A 2 -13.03 4.61 15.67
N ALA A 3 -12.83 3.70 14.72
CA ALA A 3 -11.62 2.90 14.69
C ALA A 3 -10.43 3.87 14.57
N ASP A 4 -9.47 3.74 15.48
CA ASP A 4 -8.14 4.34 15.39
C ASP A 4 -7.51 3.92 14.05
N GLN A 5 -7.74 4.69 12.99
CA GLN A 5 -6.99 4.57 11.75
C GLN A 5 -5.58 5.04 12.06
N LYS A 6 -4.69 4.06 12.29
CA LYS A 6 -3.26 4.32 12.41
C LYS A 6 -2.79 4.97 11.10
N PRO A 7 -2.13 6.14 11.13
CA PRO A 7 -1.53 6.71 9.94
C PRO A 7 -0.54 5.69 9.35
N GLY A 8 -0.75 5.31 8.09
CA GLY A 8 0.07 4.33 7.38
C GLY A 8 -0.40 2.88 7.49
N ASP A 9 -1.66 2.62 7.85
CA ASP A 9 -2.23 1.27 7.70
C ASP A 9 -2.43 0.94 6.21
N LEU A 10 -1.45 0.25 5.62
CA LEU A 10 -1.45 -0.17 4.21
C LEU A 10 -2.29 -1.43 3.95
N SER A 11 -2.97 -1.98 4.97
CA SER A 11 -3.67 -3.27 4.87
C SER A 11 -5.05 -3.20 4.22
N ASN A 12 -5.56 -2.00 3.94
CA ASN A 12 -6.84 -1.80 3.28
C ASN A 12 -6.70 -0.91 2.03
N PRO A 13 -6.44 -1.52 0.86
CA PRO A 13 -6.26 -0.79 -0.40
C PRO A 13 -7.45 0.12 -0.75
N ALA A 14 -8.68 -0.30 -0.42
CA ALA A 14 -9.91 0.45 -0.69
C ALA A 14 -10.00 1.78 0.07
N HIS A 15 -9.23 1.95 1.16
CA HIS A 15 -9.10 3.23 1.86
C HIS A 15 -7.80 3.95 1.50
N VAL A 16 -6.70 3.21 1.42
CA VAL A 16 -5.36 3.79 1.24
C VAL A 16 -5.18 4.40 -0.14
N LEU A 17 -5.65 3.73 -1.20
CA LEU A 17 -5.48 4.23 -2.57
C LEU A 17 -6.24 5.56 -2.78
N PRO A 18 -7.53 5.69 -2.44
CA PRO A 18 -8.23 6.97 -2.53
C PRO A 18 -7.55 8.11 -1.77
N ASP A 19 -7.13 7.87 -0.51
CA ASP A 19 -6.52 8.90 0.32
C ASP A 19 -5.15 9.32 -0.21
N SER A 20 -4.33 8.35 -0.62
CA SER A 20 -2.98 8.59 -1.16
C SER A 20 -3.05 9.35 -2.49
N ILE A 21 -3.98 8.97 -3.37
CA ILE A 21 -4.15 9.66 -4.65
C ILE A 21 -4.74 11.06 -4.46
N ARG A 22 -5.68 11.25 -3.52
CA ARG A 22 -6.19 12.58 -3.16
C ARG A 22 -5.05 13.51 -2.73
N GLN A 23 -4.14 13.02 -1.90
CA GLN A 23 -2.97 13.77 -1.47
C GLN A 23 -2.01 14.05 -2.64
N ALA A 24 -1.77 13.06 -3.51
CA ALA A 24 -0.89 13.21 -4.67
C ALA A 24 -1.43 14.23 -5.69
N VAL A 25 -2.74 14.20 -5.96
CA VAL A 25 -3.43 15.18 -6.83
C VAL A 25 -3.27 16.59 -6.27
N ALA A 26 -3.51 16.77 -4.97
CA ALA A 26 -3.33 18.07 -4.31
C ALA A 26 -1.86 18.55 -4.36
N ALA A 27 -0.91 17.66 -4.11
CA ALA A 27 0.52 17.98 -4.14
C ALA A 27 1.03 18.31 -5.55
N ALA A 28 0.47 17.67 -6.58
CA ALA A 28 0.79 17.90 -7.98
C ALA A 28 0.06 19.11 -8.57
N ALA A 29 -0.89 19.72 -7.85
CA ALA A 29 -1.74 20.81 -8.32
C ALA A 29 -2.46 20.48 -9.65
N VAL A 30 -2.91 19.23 -9.79
CA VAL A 30 -3.64 18.75 -10.97
C VAL A 30 -5.12 18.55 -10.63
N GLU A 31 -5.96 18.52 -11.67
CA GLU A 31 -7.39 18.25 -11.54
C GLU A 31 -7.77 17.08 -12.45
N PRO A 32 -8.49 16.05 -11.94
CA PRO A 32 -9.00 14.96 -12.76
C PRO A 32 -10.00 15.46 -13.82
N ILE A 33 -9.97 14.87 -15.02
CA ILE A 33 -10.86 15.25 -16.13
C ILE A 33 -12.34 15.03 -15.79
N SER A 34 -12.65 13.97 -15.05
CA SER A 34 -14.01 13.67 -14.58
C SER A 34 -14.32 14.47 -13.33
N SER A 35 -13.91 13.96 -12.18
CA SER A 35 -13.95 14.64 -10.88
C SER A 35 -13.09 13.89 -9.88
N LEU A 36 -12.68 14.58 -8.81
CA LEU A 36 -11.95 13.93 -7.71
C LEU A 36 -12.79 12.84 -7.03
N ASP A 37 -14.11 13.06 -6.91
CA ASP A 37 -15.04 12.12 -6.30
C ASP A 37 -15.17 10.82 -7.12
N ASN A 38 -15.29 10.95 -8.45
CA ASN A 38 -15.34 9.81 -9.35
C ASN A 38 -14.04 9.00 -9.29
N LEU A 39 -12.89 9.69 -9.36
CA LEU A 39 -11.59 9.06 -9.25
C LEU A 39 -11.45 8.28 -7.93
N THR A 40 -11.82 8.88 -6.80
CA THR A 40 -11.72 8.18 -5.49
C THR A 40 -12.69 7.02 -5.36
N THR A 41 -13.86 7.10 -6.01
CA THR A 41 -14.85 6.00 -6.03
C THR A 41 -14.36 4.82 -6.86
N GLU A 42 -13.79 5.08 -8.04
CA GLU A 42 -13.17 4.06 -8.88
C GLU A 42 -12.02 3.38 -8.13
N LEU A 43 -11.12 4.16 -7.52
CA LEU A 43 -10.00 3.64 -6.72
C LEU A 43 -10.45 2.80 -5.51
N ALA A 44 -11.60 3.10 -4.91
CA ALA A 44 -12.12 2.36 -3.75
C ALA A 44 -12.78 1.02 -4.14
N SER A 45 -13.12 0.83 -5.42
CA SER A 45 -13.92 -0.31 -5.88
C SER A 45 -13.22 -1.22 -6.90
N ASP A 46 -12.08 -0.79 -7.45
CA ASP A 46 -11.29 -1.55 -8.41
C ASP A 46 -10.44 -2.65 -7.74
N SER A 47 -10.94 -3.89 -7.77
CA SER A 47 -10.26 -5.05 -7.16
C SER A 47 -8.93 -5.38 -7.83
N ASP A 48 -8.83 -5.23 -9.15
CA ASP A 48 -7.60 -5.56 -9.88
C ASP A 48 -6.49 -4.59 -9.50
N LEU A 49 -6.84 -3.32 -9.29
CA LEU A 49 -5.92 -2.32 -8.78
C LEU A 49 -5.51 -2.60 -7.33
N HIS A 50 -6.42 -3.09 -6.49
CA HIS A 50 -6.12 -3.46 -5.10
C HIS A 50 -5.11 -4.60 -5.04
N ASP A 51 -5.33 -5.65 -5.82
CA ASP A 51 -4.42 -6.80 -5.91
C ASP A 51 -3.03 -6.37 -6.42
N ALA A 52 -3.00 -5.50 -7.44
CA ALA A 52 -1.75 -4.95 -7.97
C ALA A 52 -1.01 -4.10 -6.93
N PHE A 53 -1.74 -3.32 -6.13
CA PHE A 53 -1.17 -2.52 -5.04
C PHE A 53 -0.55 -3.41 -3.96
N GLU A 54 -1.25 -4.46 -3.53
CA GLU A 54 -0.73 -5.42 -2.55
C GLU A 54 0.53 -6.12 -3.07
N ALA A 55 0.51 -6.60 -4.31
CA ALA A 55 1.67 -7.23 -4.93
C ALA A 55 2.88 -6.27 -5.00
N GLN A 56 2.64 -5.00 -5.33
CA GLN A 56 3.68 -3.98 -5.37
C GLN A 56 4.24 -3.67 -3.98
N LEU A 57 3.40 -3.64 -2.94
CA LEU A 57 3.85 -3.47 -1.56
C LEU A 57 4.74 -4.63 -1.12
N SER A 58 4.30 -5.88 -1.32
CA SER A 58 5.07 -7.07 -1.00
C SER A 58 6.43 -7.06 -1.71
N ARG A 59 6.44 -6.74 -3.01
CA ARG A 59 7.68 -6.65 -3.79
C ARG A 59 8.62 -5.54 -3.27
N SER A 60 8.07 -4.37 -2.96
CA SER A 60 8.87 -3.24 -2.47
C SER A 60 9.48 -3.53 -1.10
N LEU A 61 8.73 -4.21 -0.22
CA LEU A 61 9.23 -4.65 1.08
C LEU A 61 10.32 -5.72 0.93
N ALA A 62 10.11 -6.73 0.08
CA ALA A 62 11.11 -7.76 -0.19
C ALA A 62 12.42 -7.15 -0.74
N GLN A 63 12.32 -6.25 -1.72
CA GLN A 63 13.49 -5.56 -2.27
C GLN A 63 14.21 -4.73 -1.21
N ARG A 64 13.48 -4.03 -0.34
CA ARG A 64 14.10 -3.22 0.71
C ARG A 64 14.87 -4.06 1.72
N LEU A 65 14.34 -5.23 2.09
CA LEU A 65 14.99 -6.16 3.00
C LEU A 65 16.23 -6.81 2.39
N ASP A 66 16.15 -7.22 1.12
CA ASP A 66 17.29 -7.81 0.42
C ASP A 66 18.48 -6.83 0.34
N ASN A 67 18.18 -5.54 0.19
CA ASN A 67 19.18 -4.47 0.17
C ASN A 67 19.53 -3.92 1.57
N ASP A 68 18.89 -4.39 2.64
CA ASP A 68 19.15 -3.91 3.99
C ASP A 68 20.38 -4.63 4.56
N THR A 69 21.53 -3.94 4.50
CA THR A 69 22.81 -4.46 5.00
C THR A 69 22.84 -4.68 6.51
N ASP A 70 21.91 -4.06 7.25
CA ASP A 70 21.77 -4.25 8.70
C ASP A 70 20.73 -5.33 9.06
N TYR A 71 19.97 -5.83 8.08
CA TYR A 71 19.04 -6.94 8.29
C TYR A 71 19.81 -8.21 8.63
N LYS A 72 19.52 -8.76 9.80
CA LYS A 72 20.04 -10.04 10.27
C LYS A 72 18.85 -10.93 10.60
N SER A 73 18.52 -11.88 9.74
CA SER A 73 17.44 -12.85 9.94
C SER A 73 17.55 -13.56 11.31
N ASN A 74 18.78 -13.85 11.76
CA ASN A 74 19.05 -14.42 13.08
C ASN A 74 18.58 -13.55 14.27
N ARG A 75 18.44 -12.23 14.09
CA ARG A 75 17.95 -11.29 15.12
C ARG A 75 16.43 -11.14 15.08
N PHE A 76 15.80 -11.49 13.95
CA PHE A 76 14.37 -11.36 13.72
C PHE A 76 13.81 -12.66 13.09
N PRO A 77 13.78 -13.77 13.83
CA PRO A 77 13.50 -15.10 13.28
C PRO A 77 12.08 -15.29 12.73
N ASN A 78 11.11 -14.49 13.19
CA ASN A 78 9.72 -14.57 12.74
C ASN A 78 9.45 -13.69 11.52
N THR A 79 10.41 -12.87 11.12
CA THR A 79 10.26 -11.88 10.04
C THR A 79 10.07 -12.61 8.72
N GLU A 80 10.81 -13.71 8.49
CA GLU A 80 10.67 -14.60 7.32
C GLU A 80 9.22 -15.07 7.05
N GLU A 81 8.41 -15.34 8.09
CA GLU A 81 7.02 -15.78 7.94
C GLU A 81 6.09 -14.72 7.33
N TYR A 82 6.47 -13.44 7.43
CA TYR A 82 5.69 -12.32 6.89
C TYR A 82 6.05 -12.00 5.43
N TYR A 83 7.25 -12.35 4.96
CA TYR A 83 7.70 -12.01 3.59
C TYR A 83 7.58 -13.18 2.61
N HIS A 84 7.73 -14.42 3.06
CA HIS A 84 7.65 -15.61 2.20
C HIS A 84 6.24 -16.17 1.99
N LYS A 85 5.20 -15.46 2.43
CA LYS A 85 3.81 -15.93 2.37
C LYS A 85 3.23 -16.00 0.94
N SER A 86 3.94 -15.49 -0.06
CA SER A 86 3.54 -15.44 -1.47
C SER A 86 4.19 -16.51 -2.37
N GLU A 87 4.96 -17.46 -1.84
CA GLU A 87 5.55 -18.56 -2.64
C GLU A 87 4.86 -19.92 -2.43
N LYS A 88 3.53 -19.99 -2.61
CA LYS A 88 2.81 -21.27 -2.75
C LYS A 88 1.71 -21.23 -3.80
#